data_AF-A0A7I9VIJ0-F1
#
_entry.id   AF-A0A7I9VIJ0-F1
#
_cell.length_a   1.000
_cell.length_b   1.000
_cell.length_c   1.000
_cell.angle_alpha   90.00
_cell.angle_beta   90.00
_cell.angle_gamma   90.00
#
_symmetry.space_group_name_H-M   'P 1'
#
loop_
_entity.id
_entity.type
_entity.pdbx_description
1 polymer ?
#
loop_
_entity_poly.entity_id
_entity_poly.type
_entity_poly.pdbx_seq_one_letter_code
_entity_poly.pdbx_strand_id
1 'polypeptide(L)'
;MTNLSTESDQAQNGKRAGWPEAFVRRISRGEYPQYAYDRLPIGGSSESILRLDHTQPIGNDPASYKMTDFELTPEALGVIDEWFAWLVMGTVNPDGVLEMLASDLAALPD
;
A
#
# COMPACT_ATOMS: atom_id res chain seq x y z
N MET A 1 -51.43 9.13 4.13
CA MET A 1 -51.10 8.85 2.72
C MET A 1 -50.35 10.06 2.19
N THR A 2 -49.03 9.99 2.14
CA THR A 2 -48.18 11.00 1.52
C THR A 2 -47.27 10.25 0.56
N ASN A 3 -47.49 10.46 -0.73
CA ASN A 3 -46.70 9.86 -1.80
C ASN A 3 -45.31 10.50 -1.80
N LEU A 4 -44.26 9.68 -1.74
CA LEU A 4 -42.94 10.08 -2.21
C LEU A 4 -42.69 9.38 -3.55
N SER A 5 -42.76 10.17 -4.61
CA SER A 5 -42.41 9.78 -5.96
C SER A 5 -40.90 9.54 -6.05
N THR A 6 -40.55 8.31 -6.45
CA THR A 6 -39.71 7.92 -7.58
C THR A 6 -38.34 8.59 -7.81
N GLU A 7 -37.40 7.69 -8.15
CA GLU A 7 -36.17 7.89 -8.94
C GLU A 7 -34.93 8.41 -8.17
N SER A 8 -33.73 7.86 -8.35
CA SER A 8 -33.23 7.08 -9.48
C SER A 8 -31.90 6.40 -9.13
N ASP A 9 -31.75 5.20 -9.69
CA ASP A 9 -30.51 4.56 -10.12
C ASP A 9 -29.19 5.31 -9.91
N GLN A 10 -28.26 4.63 -9.25
CA GLN A 10 -26.84 4.70 -9.62
C GLN A 10 -26.30 3.26 -9.70
N ALA A 11 -26.70 2.55 -10.76
CA ALA A 11 -25.82 1.57 -11.37
C ALA A 11 -24.63 2.32 -11.99
N GLN A 12 -23.62 2.65 -11.18
CA GLN A 12 -22.37 3.20 -11.70
C GLN A 12 -21.54 2.05 -12.27
N ASN A 13 -21.47 2.03 -13.61
CA ASN A 13 -20.35 1.62 -14.45
C ASN A 13 -19.27 0.79 -13.74
N GLY A 14 -19.15 -0.51 -14.07
CA GLY A 14 -18.30 -1.51 -13.42
C GLY A 14 -16.78 -1.26 -13.39
N LYS A 15 -16.31 -0.02 -13.50
CA LYS A 15 -15.00 0.40 -12.99
C LYS A 15 -15.03 0.34 -11.48
N ARG A 16 -14.20 -0.52 -10.89
CA ARG A 16 -13.97 -0.57 -9.44
C ARG A 16 -13.78 0.87 -8.93
N ALA A 17 -14.59 1.30 -7.97
CA ALA A 17 -14.35 2.54 -7.27
C ALA A 17 -12.95 2.44 -6.64
N GLY A 18 -12.05 3.33 -7.05
CA GLY A 18 -10.69 3.39 -6.49
C GLY A 18 -10.72 3.82 -5.02
N TRP A 19 -9.54 3.90 -4.41
CA TRP A 19 -9.40 4.44 -3.06
C TRP A 19 -9.70 5.95 -3.05
N PRO A 20 -10.32 6.49 -1.97
CA PRO A 20 -10.48 7.93 -1.83
C PRO A 20 -9.12 8.63 -1.83
N GLU A 21 -8.97 9.73 -2.57
CA GLU A 21 -7.68 10.43 -2.75
C GLU A 21 -7.07 10.89 -1.41
N ALA A 22 -7.90 11.42 -0.50
CA ALA A 22 -7.46 11.79 0.84
C ALA A 22 -6.87 10.60 1.62
N PHE A 23 -7.37 9.39 1.39
CA PHE A 23 -6.85 8.18 2.02
C PHE A 23 -5.55 7.72 1.35
N VAL A 24 -5.47 7.78 0.01
CA VAL A 24 -4.23 7.49 -0.74
C VAL A 24 -3.08 8.40 -0.26
N ARG A 25 -3.33 9.70 -0.07
CA ARG A 25 -2.34 10.66 0.45
C ARG A 25 -1.81 10.28 1.84
N ARG A 26 -2.65 9.71 2.70
CA ARG A 26 -2.23 9.28 4.04
C ARG A 26 -1.40 8.00 3.98
N ILE A 27 -1.81 7.06 3.12
CA ILE A 27 -1.02 5.85 2.85
C ILE A 27 0.36 6.20 2.27
N SER A 28 0.43 7.12 1.30
CA SER A 28 1.70 7.52 0.68
C SER A 28 2.65 8.24 1.65
N ARG A 29 2.15 8.68 2.81
CA ARG A 29 2.93 9.27 3.90
C ARG A 29 3.35 8.25 4.96
N GLY A 30 3.01 6.98 4.75
CA GLY A 30 3.31 5.93 5.72
C GLY A 30 2.53 6.06 7.02
N GLU A 31 1.33 6.65 7.04
CA GLU A 31 0.52 6.75 8.27
C GLU A 31 0.00 5.38 8.78
N TYR A 32 0.13 4.33 7.98
CA TYR A 32 -0.49 3.04 8.19
C TYR A 32 0.45 1.90 7.83
N PRO A 33 0.94 1.10 8.79
CA PRO A 33 1.87 0.00 8.51
C PRO A 33 1.27 -1.09 7.61
N GLN A 34 -0.06 -1.26 7.61
CA GLN A 34 -0.74 -2.26 6.80
C GLN A 34 -0.73 -1.97 5.29
N TYR A 35 -0.39 -0.72 4.91
CA TYR A 35 -0.39 -0.29 3.51
C TYR A 35 1.00 0.23 3.12
N ALA A 36 1.53 -0.30 2.02
CA ALA A 36 2.70 0.27 1.36
C ALA A 36 2.27 0.86 0.01
N TYR A 37 2.65 2.11 -0.23
CA TYR A 37 2.43 2.78 -1.50
C TYR A 37 3.66 2.59 -2.39
N ASP A 38 3.47 2.06 -3.60
CA ASP A 38 4.56 1.71 -4.49
C ASP A 38 4.19 1.89 -5.97
N ARG A 39 5.21 1.91 -6.84
CA ARG A 39 5.09 1.89 -8.30
C ARG A 39 5.68 0.60 -8.84
N LEU A 40 4.83 -0.41 -8.96
CA LEU A 40 5.25 -1.71 -9.46
C LEU A 40 5.67 -1.64 -10.93
N PRO A 41 6.71 -2.37 -11.35
CA PRO A 41 7.20 -2.41 -12.73
C PRO A 41 6.32 -3.31 -13.63
N ILE A 42 5.00 -3.29 -13.42
CA ILE A 42 4.01 -4.04 -14.19
C ILE A 42 3.01 -3.06 -14.81
N GLY A 43 2.60 -3.32 -16.06
CA GLY A 43 1.65 -2.46 -16.75
C GLY A 43 0.28 -2.45 -16.08
N GLY A 44 -0.41 -1.30 -16.11
CA GLY A 44 -1.83 -1.19 -15.76
C GLY A 44 -2.19 0.02 -14.89
N SER A 45 -1.36 0.36 -13.89
CA SER A 45 -1.57 1.51 -13.00
C SER A 45 -0.26 2.26 -12.80
N SER A 46 -0.34 3.58 -12.60
CA SER A 46 0.81 4.40 -12.23
C SER A 46 1.23 4.22 -10.77
N GLU A 47 0.33 3.72 -9.93
CA GLU A 47 0.47 3.64 -8.48
C GLU A 47 -0.22 2.38 -7.96
N SER A 48 0.34 1.77 -6.93
CA SER A 48 -0.14 0.54 -6.31
C SER A 48 -0.17 0.71 -4.80
N ILE A 49 -1.26 0.27 -4.18
CA ILE A 49 -1.35 0.13 -2.71
C ILE A 49 -1.23 -1.36 -2.41
N LEU A 50 -0.12 -1.75 -1.80
CA LEU A 50 0.14 -3.10 -1.33
C LEU A 50 -0.49 -3.27 0.06
N ARG A 51 -1.27 -4.33 0.25
CA ARG A 51 -1.89 -4.68 1.53
C ARG A 51 -1.06 -5.73 2.25
N LEU A 52 -0.18 -5.27 3.13
CA LEU A 52 0.76 -6.15 3.83
C LEU A 52 0.05 -7.02 4.88
N ASP A 53 -1.08 -6.54 5.42
CA ASP A 53 -1.96 -7.28 6.32
C ASP A 53 -2.71 -8.44 5.63
N HIS A 54 -2.74 -8.44 4.30
CA HIS A 54 -3.34 -9.49 3.48
C HIS A 54 -2.29 -10.43 2.87
N THR A 55 -1.05 -10.35 3.32
CA THR A 55 0.00 -11.26 2.86
C THR A 55 -0.30 -12.68 3.33
N GLN A 56 -0.13 -13.64 2.44
CA GLN A 56 -0.36 -15.05 2.71
C GLN A 56 0.90 -15.83 2.32
N PRO A 57 1.24 -16.89 3.06
CA PRO A 57 2.32 -17.78 2.63
C PRO A 57 1.95 -18.38 1.27
N ILE A 58 2.87 -18.28 0.31
CA ILE A 58 2.76 -18.98 -0.96
C ILE A 58 3.52 -20.31 -0.86
N GLY A 59 2.95 -21.38 -1.43
CA GLY A 59 3.64 -22.67 -1.51
C GLY A 59 4.82 -22.59 -2.47
N ASN A 60 5.79 -23.51 -2.31
CA ASN A 60 6.94 -23.62 -3.21
C ASN A 60 6.61 -24.35 -4.54
N ASP A 61 5.34 -24.39 -4.93
CA ASP A 61 4.95 -24.92 -6.23
C ASP A 61 5.25 -23.84 -7.31
N PRO A 62 6.06 -24.13 -8.34
CA PRO A 62 6.34 -23.17 -9.41
C PRO A 62 5.10 -22.64 -10.14
N ALA A 63 3.95 -23.33 -10.06
CA ALA A 63 2.69 -22.83 -10.59
C ALA A 63 2.05 -21.73 -9.74
N SER A 64 2.54 -21.50 -8.51
CA SER A 64 1.99 -20.50 -7.57
C SER A 64 2.54 -19.08 -7.78
N TYR A 65 3.64 -18.93 -8.50
CA TYR A 65 4.28 -17.64 -8.75
C TYR A 65 4.90 -17.58 -10.14
N LYS A 66 5.13 -16.36 -10.64
CA LYS A 66 5.85 -16.11 -11.88
C LYS A 66 7.06 -15.25 -11.57
N MET A 67 8.25 -15.75 -11.88
CA MET A 67 9.46 -14.92 -11.82
C MET A 67 9.39 -13.81 -12.86
N THR A 68 9.83 -12.62 -12.47
CA THR A 68 10.00 -11.46 -13.33
C THR A 68 11.48 -11.11 -13.39
N ASP A 69 11.86 -10.23 -14.31
CA ASP A 69 13.23 -9.70 -14.39
C ASP A 69 13.45 -8.51 -13.43
N PHE A 70 12.54 -8.31 -12.47
CA PHE A 70 12.58 -7.21 -11.52
C PHE A 70 12.83 -7.73 -10.12
N GLU A 71 13.81 -7.16 -9.44
CA GLU A 71 14.12 -7.43 -8.04
C GLU A 71 14.33 -6.11 -7.27
N LEU A 72 14.04 -6.14 -5.97
CA LEU A 72 14.44 -5.05 -5.07
C LEU A 72 15.93 -5.19 -4.78
N THR A 73 16.63 -4.04 -4.68
CA THR A 73 18.00 -4.05 -4.15
C THR A 73 17.99 -4.49 -2.68
N PRO A 74 19.12 -4.97 -2.13
CA PRO A 74 19.19 -5.33 -0.72
C PRO A 74 18.75 -4.21 0.23
N GLU A 75 19.06 -2.96 -0.09
CA GLU A 75 18.67 -1.78 0.70
C GLU A 75 17.15 -1.54 0.64
N ALA A 76 16.57 -1.63 -0.56
CA ALA A 76 15.13 -1.48 -0.74
C ALA A 76 14.35 -2.61 -0.07
N LEU A 77 14.88 -3.84 -0.12
CA LEU A 77 14.32 -4.97 0.59
C LEU A 77 14.36 -4.77 2.11
N GLY A 78 15.46 -4.21 2.65
CA GLY A 78 15.59 -3.89 4.07
C GLY A 78 14.52 -2.90 4.56
N VAL A 79 14.14 -1.91 3.74
CA VAL A 79 13.02 -1.00 4.05
C VAL A 79 11.71 -1.77 4.18
N ILE A 80 11.44 -2.70 3.27
CA ILE A 80 10.23 -3.54 3.31
C ILE A 80 10.24 -4.46 4.53
N ASP A 81 11.36 -5.08 4.86
CA ASP A 81 11.51 -5.94 6.04
C ASP A 81 11.22 -5.16 7.34
N GLU A 82 11.77 -3.95 7.46
CA GLU A 82 11.51 -3.08 8.62
C GLU A 82 10.04 -2.63 8.66
N TRP A 83 9.42 -2.39 7.50
CA TRP A 83 8.00 -2.04 7.41
C TRP A 83 7.10 -3.21 7.86
N PHE A 84 7.45 -4.43 7.45
CA PHE A 84 6.78 -5.64 7.95
C PHE A 84 6.98 -5.82 9.45
N ALA A 85 8.19 -5.58 9.97
CA ALA A 85 8.46 -5.62 11.39
C ALA A 85 7.57 -4.60 12.14
N TRP A 86 7.41 -3.39 11.60
CA TRP A 86 6.51 -2.39 12.16
C TRP A 86 5.05 -2.86 12.16
N LEU A 87 4.56 -3.45 11.07
CA LEU A 87 3.22 -4.02 11.02
C LEU A 87 3.00 -5.12 12.08
N VAL A 88 3.95 -6.03 12.23
CA VAL A 88 3.81 -7.21 13.11
C VAL A 88 4.01 -6.84 14.59
N MET A 89 4.99 -5.99 14.89
CA MET A 89 5.39 -5.67 16.25
C MET A 89 4.72 -4.40 16.79
N GLY A 90 4.19 -3.55 15.91
CA GLY A 90 3.58 -2.26 16.26
C GLY A 90 4.58 -1.16 16.60
N THR A 91 5.88 -1.40 16.43
CA THR A 91 6.96 -0.45 16.75
C THR A 91 7.95 -0.33 15.60
N VAL A 92 8.46 0.88 15.34
CA VAL A 92 9.55 1.14 14.40
C VAL A 92 10.89 0.97 15.12
N ASN A 93 11.90 0.45 14.42
CA ASN A 93 13.25 0.38 14.98
C ASN A 93 13.84 1.79 15.07
N PRO A 94 14.19 2.31 16.26
CA PRO A 94 14.70 3.67 16.39
C PRO A 94 16.04 3.91 15.68
N ASP A 95 16.81 2.86 15.44
CA ASP A 95 18.08 2.91 14.71
C ASP A 95 17.92 2.44 13.25
N GLY A 96 16.68 2.27 12.78
CA GLY A 96 16.34 1.73 11.49
C GLY A 96 16.20 2.78 10.39
N VAL A 97 16.05 2.30 9.15
CA VAL A 97 15.93 3.16 7.96
C VAL A 97 14.60 3.89 7.95
N LEU A 98 13.52 3.28 8.47
CA LEU A 98 12.22 3.94 8.52
C LEU A 98 12.20 5.13 9.47
N GLU A 99 12.81 4.99 10.65
CA GLU A 99 12.92 6.10 11.62
C GLU A 99 13.79 7.24 11.06
N MET A 100 14.90 6.89 10.40
CA MET A 100 15.77 7.86 9.72
C MET A 100 14.98 8.64 8.65
N LEU A 101 14.25 7.95 7.77
CA LEU A 101 13.46 8.58 6.73
C LEU A 101 12.32 9.45 7.29
N ALA A 102 11.65 8.97 8.35
CA ALA A 102 10.60 9.74 9.02
C ALA A 102 11.16 11.03 9.65
N SER A 103 12.33 10.94 10.30
CA SER A 103 13.03 12.08 10.89
C SER A 103 13.47 13.09 9.83
N ASP A 104 14.05 12.62 8.73
CA ASP A 104 14.47 13.47 7.61
C ASP A 104 13.28 14.20 6.99
N LEU A 105 12.17 13.49 6.76
CA LEU A 105 10.95 14.08 6.20
C LEU A 105 10.34 15.13 7.13
N ALA A 106 10.37 14.89 8.45
CA ALA A 106 9.89 15.85 9.45
C ALA A 106 10.77 17.10 9.57
N ALA A 107 12.04 17.01 9.15
CA ALA A 107 12.98 18.12 9.14
C ALA A 107 12.91 18.98 7.86
N LEU A 108 12.21 18.51 6.81
CA LEU A 108 12.04 19.29 5.58
C LEU A 108 11.11 20.49 5.82
N PRO A 109 11.41 21.67 5.25
CA PRO A 109 10.50 22.81 5.29
C PRO A 109 9.23 22.52 4.47
N ASP A 110 8.11 23.10 4.91
CA ASP A 110 6.80 23.02 4.24
C ASP A 110 6.83 23.53 2.78
#